data_AF-A0A438EFB6-F1
#
_entry.id   AF-A0A438EFB6-F1
#
_cell.length_a   1.000
_cell.length_b   1.000
_cell.length_c   1.000
_cell.angle_alpha   90.00
_cell.angle_beta   90.00
_cell.angle_gamma   90.00
#
_symmetry.space_group_name_H-M   'P 1'
#
loop_
_entity.id
_entity.type
_entity.pdbx_description
1 polymer ?
#
loop_
_entity_poly.entity_id
_entity_poly.type
_entity_poly.pdbx_seq_one_letter_code
_entity_poly.pdbx_strand_id
1 'polypeptide(L)'
;MNDLFSSSFKRFTDLKPQSFDVEAGGDAGRESVNLEKFFEEVENAKDDMRAVENLYKKLQDLNEESKTVHNAKTMKDLRARMDTDVVQVLKRVKIIKGKLEALERSNAANRNHPGCGPGSSADRTRTSVVGDWGRSSRT
;
A
#
# COMPACT_ATOMS: atom_id res chain seq x y z
N MET A 1 9.28 -17.56 15.38
CA MET A 1 8.91 -17.21 13.99
C MET A 1 10.05 -16.39 13.43
N ASN A 2 10.70 -16.85 12.36
CA ASN A 2 11.87 -16.18 11.80
C ASN A 2 11.42 -14.98 10.96
N ASP A 3 11.86 -13.77 11.35
CA ASP A 3 11.70 -12.57 10.53
C ASP A 3 12.62 -12.67 9.31
N LEU A 4 12.04 -13.16 8.22
CA LEU A 4 12.65 -13.23 6.88
C LEU A 4 12.91 -11.84 6.26
N PHE A 5 12.43 -10.77 6.92
CA PHE A 5 12.42 -9.40 6.41
C PHE A 5 13.66 -8.58 6.75
N SER A 6 14.41 -8.92 7.82
CA SER A 6 15.56 -8.12 8.25
C SER A 6 16.83 -8.36 7.40
N SER A 7 16.93 -9.52 6.74
CA SER A 7 18.10 -9.88 5.92
C SER A 7 17.98 -9.48 4.44
N SER A 8 16.76 -9.36 3.91
CA SER A 8 16.56 -9.01 2.49
C SER A 8 16.83 -7.53 2.21
N PHE A 9 16.53 -6.64 3.17
CA PHE A 9 16.77 -5.21 3.00
C PHE A 9 18.27 -4.87 2.91
N LYS A 10 19.11 -5.56 3.69
CA LYS A 10 20.58 -5.37 3.65
C LYS A 10 21.20 -5.75 2.31
N ARG A 11 20.60 -6.68 1.56
CA ARG A 11 21.09 -7.05 0.22
C ARG A 11 20.80 -6.00 -0.85
N PHE A 12 19.77 -5.17 -0.68
CA PHE A 12 19.48 -4.08 -1.62
C PHE A 12 20.35 -2.85 -1.36
N THR A 13 20.77 -2.61 -0.11
CA THR A 13 21.63 -1.47 0.25
C THR A 13 23.12 -1.73 0.02
N ASP A 14 23.58 -2.98 0.07
CA ASP A 14 25.01 -3.35 -0.13
C ASP A 14 25.42 -3.56 -1.59
N LEU A 15 24.51 -3.39 -2.55
CA LEU A 15 24.86 -3.36 -3.97
C LEU A 15 25.52 -2.02 -4.31
N LYS A 16 26.73 -1.81 -3.78
CA LYS A 16 27.75 -1.04 -4.49
C LYS A 16 27.97 -1.67 -5.87
N PRO A 17 28.33 -0.87 -6.90
CA PRO A 17 28.22 -1.25 -8.29
C PRO A 17 29.32 -2.24 -8.66
N GLN A 18 29.14 -3.51 -8.31
CA GLN A 18 30.02 -4.57 -8.76
C GLN A 18 29.45 -5.13 -10.06
N SER A 19 29.89 -4.51 -11.16
CA SER A 19 30.02 -5.09 -12.49
C SER A 19 28.89 -6.04 -12.92
N PHE A 20 27.74 -5.49 -13.28
CA PHE A 20 26.86 -6.12 -14.27
C PHE A 20 26.90 -5.24 -15.51
N ASP A 21 27.49 -5.85 -16.54
CA ASP A 21 27.63 -5.49 -17.95
C ASP A 21 27.29 -4.05 -18.41
N VAL A 22 28.27 -3.48 -19.10
CA VAL A 22 28.31 -2.13 -19.65
C VAL A 22 27.38 -2.05 -20.86
N GLU A 23 26.22 -1.39 -20.75
CA GLU A 23 25.58 -0.59 -21.82
C GLU A 23 24.23 0.01 -21.33
N ALA A 24 24.25 1.12 -20.57
CA ALA A 24 23.12 2.08 -20.46
C ALA A 24 23.41 3.21 -19.44
N GLY A 25 24.47 3.98 -19.64
CA GLY A 25 24.90 5.04 -18.71
C GLY A 25 23.95 6.25 -18.55
N GLY A 26 22.79 6.27 -19.22
CA GLY A 26 21.80 7.37 -19.12
C GLY A 26 20.47 6.99 -18.47
N ASP A 27 20.18 5.69 -18.31
CA ASP A 27 18.82 5.22 -17.97
C ASP A 27 18.65 4.91 -16.47
N ALA A 28 19.72 4.47 -15.80
CA ALA A 28 19.70 4.13 -14.37
C ALA A 28 19.30 5.30 -13.45
N GLY A 29 19.67 6.54 -13.81
CA GLY A 29 19.28 7.75 -13.07
C GLY A 29 17.82 8.15 -13.27
N ARG A 30 17.19 7.71 -14.38
CA ARG A 30 15.76 7.94 -14.65
C ARG A 30 14.91 6.84 -14.03
N GLU A 31 15.41 5.60 -14.04
CA GLU A 31 14.82 4.45 -13.35
C GLU A 31 14.76 4.69 -11.82
N SER A 32 15.84 5.22 -11.22
CA SER A 32 15.89 5.49 -9.78
C SER A 32 14.85 6.52 -9.32
N VAL A 33 14.72 7.65 -10.03
CA VAL A 33 13.72 8.69 -9.73
C VAL A 33 12.29 8.20 -9.99
N ASN A 34 12.09 7.31 -10.96
CA ASN A 34 10.80 6.68 -11.22
C ASN A 34 10.38 5.74 -10.09
N LEU A 35 11.32 4.94 -9.57
CA LEU A 35 11.08 4.04 -8.44
C LEU A 35 10.85 4.80 -7.14
N GLU A 36 11.57 5.89 -6.90
CA GLU A 36 11.38 6.73 -5.70
C GLU A 36 9.95 7.26 -5.60
N LYS A 37 9.43 7.87 -6.67
CA LYS A 37 8.03 8.35 -6.72
C LYS A 37 7.02 7.21 -6.55
N PHE A 38 7.29 6.06 -7.15
CA PHE A 38 6.44 4.88 -6.97
C PHE A 38 6.40 4.41 -5.51
N PHE A 39 7.54 4.40 -4.83
CA PHE A 39 7.57 4.03 -3.41
C PHE A 39 6.85 5.04 -2.52
N GLU A 40 6.93 6.33 -2.84
CA GLU A 40 6.14 7.38 -2.16
C GLU A 40 4.62 7.13 -2.32
N GLU A 41 4.16 6.86 -3.53
CA GLU A 41 2.76 6.54 -3.81
C GLU A 41 2.30 5.27 -3.06
N VAL A 42 3.14 4.25 -3.01
CA VAL A 42 2.87 3.00 -2.27
C VAL A 42 2.79 3.25 -0.77
N GLU A 43 3.71 4.03 -0.20
CA GLU A 43 3.70 4.30 1.24
C GLU A 43 2.48 5.15 1.64
N ASN A 44 2.13 6.13 0.82
CA ASN A 44 0.92 6.94 1.02
C ASN A 44 -0.36 6.08 0.97
N ALA A 45 -0.40 5.05 0.11
CA ALA A 45 -1.50 4.10 0.07
C ALA A 45 -1.54 3.18 1.30
N LYS A 46 -0.37 2.78 1.82
CA LYS A 46 -0.25 2.00 3.07
C LYS A 46 -0.68 2.80 4.30
N ASP A 47 -0.39 4.10 4.35
CA ASP A 47 -0.86 4.99 5.41
C ASP A 47 -2.39 5.05 5.48
N ASP A 48 -3.04 5.15 4.32
CA ASP A 48 -4.51 5.11 4.26
C ASP A 48 -5.07 3.77 4.75
N MET A 49 -4.40 2.64 4.43
CA MET A 49 -4.80 1.33 4.96
C MET A 49 -4.69 1.27 6.48
N ARG A 50 -3.58 1.74 7.06
CA ARG A 50 -3.43 1.83 8.52
C ARG A 50 -4.53 2.68 9.16
N ALA A 51 -4.93 3.77 8.50
CA ALA A 51 -6.03 4.60 8.97
C ALA A 51 -7.39 3.85 8.95
N VAL A 52 -7.63 3.02 7.93
CA VAL A 52 -8.83 2.17 7.85
C VAL A 52 -8.82 1.10 8.94
N GLU A 53 -7.70 0.40 9.17
CA GLU A 53 -7.57 -0.59 10.24
C GLU A 53 -7.86 0.00 11.62
N ASN A 54 -7.38 1.22 11.88
CA ASN A 54 -7.64 1.93 13.12
C ASN A 54 -9.12 2.30 13.29
N LEU A 55 -9.79 2.74 12.22
CA LEU A 55 -11.23 3.00 12.26
C LEU A 55 -12.03 1.71 12.47
N TYR A 56 -11.62 0.62 11.82
CA TYR A 56 -12.26 -0.67 11.98
C TYR A 56 -12.17 -1.20 13.42
N LYS A 57 -10.98 -1.11 14.05
CA LYS A 57 -10.81 -1.46 15.47
C LYS A 57 -11.72 -0.64 16.38
N LYS A 58 -11.79 0.68 16.17
CA LYS A 58 -12.71 1.55 16.93
C LYS A 58 -14.18 1.16 16.74
N LEU A 59 -14.57 0.84 15.51
CA LEU A 59 -15.93 0.39 15.21
C LEU A 59 -16.25 -0.94 15.91
N GLN A 60 -15.28 -1.86 15.97
CA GLN A 60 -15.39 -3.11 16.71
C GLN A 60 -15.55 -2.86 18.21
N ASP A 61 -14.75 -1.98 18.80
CA ASP A 61 -14.84 -1.60 20.22
C ASP A 61 -16.21 -0.99 20.55
N LEU A 62 -16.69 -0.06 19.73
CA LEU A 62 -18.03 0.54 19.88
C LEU A 62 -19.14 -0.51 19.77
N ASN A 63 -19.00 -1.47 18.86
CA ASN A 63 -19.96 -2.55 18.71
C ASN A 63 -19.98 -3.47 19.95
N GLU A 64 -18.83 -3.77 20.56
CA GLU A 64 -18.78 -4.51 21.82
C GLU A 64 -19.38 -3.70 22.98
N GLU A 65 -19.08 -2.39 23.08
CA GLU A 65 -19.70 -1.49 24.06
C GLU A 65 -21.23 -1.52 23.94
N SER A 66 -21.75 -1.49 22.70
CA SER A 66 -23.19 -1.49 22.42
C SER A 66 -23.96 -2.66 23.04
N LYS A 67 -23.30 -3.81 23.25
CA LYS A 67 -23.90 -5.01 23.82
C LYS A 67 -24.17 -4.88 25.33
N THR A 68 -23.49 -3.96 26.00
CA THR A 68 -23.59 -3.74 27.46
C THR A 68 -24.41 -2.51 27.83
N VAL A 69 -24.78 -1.68 26.84
CA VAL A 69 -25.59 -0.47 27.04
C VAL A 69 -27.07 -0.83 27.15
N HIS A 70 -27.67 -0.53 28.30
CA HIS A 70 -29.11 -0.77 28.54
C HIS A 70 -29.98 0.49 28.45
N ASN A 71 -29.38 1.67 28.29
CA ASN A 71 -30.10 2.94 28.15
C ASN A 71 -30.40 3.23 26.65
N ALA A 72 -31.67 3.47 26.34
CA ALA A 72 -32.14 3.70 24.97
C ALA A 72 -31.52 4.95 24.31
N LYS A 73 -31.28 6.02 25.08
CA LYS A 73 -30.69 7.26 24.55
C LYS A 73 -29.24 7.03 24.14
N THR A 74 -28.43 6.44 25.03
CA THR A 74 -27.02 6.12 24.76
C THR A 74 -26.88 5.09 23.63
N MET A 75 -27.79 4.13 23.54
CA MET A 75 -27.86 3.18 22.42
C MET A 75 -28.13 3.87 21.06
N LYS A 76 -28.96 4.90 21.02
CA LYS A 76 -29.22 5.68 19.80
C LYS A 76 -27.98 6.48 19.39
N ASP A 77 -27.35 7.16 20.35
CA ASP A 77 -26.15 7.96 20.09
C ASP A 77 -24.95 7.08 19.64
N LEU A 78 -24.83 5.88 20.21
CA LEU A 78 -23.81 4.91 19.81
C LEU A 78 -24.04 4.41 18.37
N ARG A 79 -25.29 4.06 18.00
CA ARG A 79 -25.61 3.69 16.61
C ARG A 79 -25.29 4.80 15.62
N ALA A 80 -25.63 6.05 15.93
CA ALA A 80 -25.34 7.19 15.05
C ALA A 80 -23.82 7.39 14.84
N ARG A 81 -23.01 7.16 15.89
CA ARG A 81 -21.54 7.16 15.78
C ARG A 81 -21.03 6.01 14.90
N MET A 82 -21.50 4.79 15.14
CA MET A 82 -21.15 3.63 14.31
C MET A 82 -21.50 3.84 12.84
N ASP A 83 -22.68 4.37 12.52
CA ASP A 83 -23.11 4.65 11.15
C ASP A 83 -22.16 5.64 10.46
N THR A 84 -21.74 6.67 11.20
CA THR A 84 -20.76 7.66 10.71
C THR A 84 -19.41 7.01 10.44
N ASP A 85 -18.93 6.16 11.35
CA ASP A 85 -17.65 5.47 11.22
C ASP A 85 -17.66 4.49 10.03
N VAL A 86 -18.76 3.75 9.83
CA VAL A 86 -18.95 2.88 8.65
C VAL A 86 -18.86 3.69 7.35
N VAL A 87 -19.51 4.86 7.28
CA VAL A 87 -19.43 5.73 6.10
C VAL A 87 -17.99 6.21 5.86
N GLN A 88 -17.24 6.52 6.92
CA GLN A 88 -15.83 6.93 6.80
C GLN A 88 -14.94 5.79 6.31
N VAL A 89 -15.11 4.58 6.84
CA VAL A 89 -14.40 3.37 6.39
C VAL A 89 -14.67 3.14 4.89
N LEU A 90 -15.93 3.15 4.48
CA LEU A 90 -16.30 2.95 3.07
C LEU A 90 -15.69 4.00 2.14
N LYS A 91 -15.65 5.27 2.55
CA LYS A 91 -15.01 6.34 1.77
C LYS A 91 -13.51 6.09 1.61
N ARG A 92 -12.80 5.74 2.68
CA ARG A 92 -11.35 5.48 2.66
C ARG A 92 -11.00 4.23 1.84
N VAL A 93 -11.77 3.15 1.98
CA VAL A 93 -11.59 1.94 1.17
C VAL A 93 -11.74 2.24 -0.32
N LYS A 94 -12.69 3.07 -0.72
CA LYS A 94 -12.84 3.52 -2.13
C LYS A 94 -11.60 4.27 -2.62
N ILE A 95 -11.02 5.14 -1.79
CA ILE A 95 -9.79 5.88 -2.11
C ILE A 95 -8.62 4.90 -2.29
N ILE A 96 -8.45 3.96 -1.36
CA ILE A 96 -7.41 2.93 -1.42
C ILE A 96 -7.52 2.11 -2.70
N LYS A 97 -8.74 1.66 -3.04
CA LYS A 97 -8.99 0.95 -4.30
C LYS A 97 -8.59 1.79 -5.52
N GLY A 98 -8.93 3.08 -5.53
CA GLY A 98 -8.53 4.00 -6.60
C GLY A 98 -7.01 4.14 -6.72
N LYS A 99 -6.29 4.18 -5.59
CA LYS A 99 -4.82 4.20 -5.56
C LYS A 99 -4.22 2.91 -6.12
N LEU A 100 -4.83 1.75 -5.83
CA LEU A 100 -4.41 0.47 -6.42
C LEU A 100 -4.49 0.46 -7.93
N GLU A 101 -5.65 0.85 -8.46
CA GLU A 101 -5.86 0.92 -9.90
C GLU A 101 -4.91 1.94 -10.54
N ALA A 102 -4.59 3.04 -9.86
CA ALA A 102 -3.61 4.03 -10.32
C ALA A 102 -2.19 3.45 -10.36
N LEU A 103 -1.77 2.72 -9.33
CA LEU A 103 -0.45 2.05 -9.29
C LEU A 103 -0.35 0.97 -10.38
N GLU A 104 -1.39 0.19 -10.61
CA GLU A 104 -1.44 -0.81 -11.69
C GLU A 104 -1.34 -0.14 -13.08
N ARG A 105 -2.07 0.96 -13.30
CA ARG A 105 -1.94 1.76 -14.53
C ARG A 105 -0.54 2.37 -14.70
N SER A 106 0.04 2.89 -13.62
CA SER A 106 1.40 3.44 -13.58
C SER A 106 2.44 2.37 -13.96
N ASN A 107 2.28 1.15 -13.44
CA ASN A 107 3.13 0.01 -13.82
C ASN A 107 2.99 -0.34 -15.30
N ALA A 108 1.76 -0.40 -15.83
CA ALA A 108 1.53 -0.68 -17.25
C ALA A 108 2.14 0.41 -18.16
N ALA A 109 2.00 1.68 -17.80
CA ALA A 109 2.59 2.80 -18.53
C ALA A 109 4.12 2.77 -18.49
N ASN A 110 4.70 2.39 -17.34
CA ASN A 110 6.15 2.33 -17.16
C ASN A 110 6.84 1.37 -18.14
N ARG A 111 6.15 0.31 -18.56
CA ARG A 111 6.66 -0.67 -19.55
C ARG A 111 6.94 -0.09 -20.93
N ASN A 112 6.37 1.07 -21.25
CA ASN A 112 6.60 1.75 -22.51
C ASN A 112 7.85 2.65 -22.47
N HIS A 113 8.49 2.82 -21.31
CA HIS A 113 9.75 3.55 -21.23
C HIS A 113 10.93 2.67 -21.65
N PRO A 114 11.95 3.25 -22.31
CA PRO A 114 13.23 2.57 -22.57
C PRO A 114 13.77 1.95 -21.27
N GLY A 115 14.32 0.73 -21.36
CA GLY A 115 14.88 -0.01 -20.22
C GLY A 115 13.88 -0.52 -19.18
N CYS A 116 12.62 -0.06 -19.21
CA CYS A 116 11.58 -0.41 -18.25
C CYS A 116 10.58 -1.48 -18.74
N GLY A 117 10.90 -2.16 -19.85
CA GLY A 117 10.03 -3.17 -20.45
C GLY A 117 9.72 -4.36 -19.55
N PRO A 118 8.79 -5.26 -19.98
CA PRO A 118 8.43 -6.46 -19.22
C PRO A 118 9.66 -7.28 -18.82
N GLY A 119 9.79 -7.62 -17.55
CA GLY A 119 10.90 -8.41 -17.01
C GLY A 119 12.15 -7.62 -16.60
N SER A 120 12.19 -6.30 -16.83
CA SER A 120 13.24 -5.41 -16.31
C SER A 120 13.29 -5.40 -14.77
N SER A 121 14.40 -4.92 -14.21
CA SER A 121 14.57 -4.70 -12.76
C SER A 121 13.43 -3.86 -12.18
N ALA A 122 13.14 -2.71 -12.80
CA ALA A 122 12.03 -1.86 -12.42
C ALA A 122 10.67 -2.56 -12.54
N ASP A 123 10.38 -3.22 -13.67
CA ASP A 123 9.10 -3.91 -13.87
C ASP A 123 8.87 -5.02 -12.83
N ARG A 124 9.90 -5.83 -12.54
CA ARG A 124 9.82 -6.89 -11.52
C ARG A 124 9.59 -6.32 -10.13
N THR A 125 10.33 -5.27 -9.76
CA THR A 125 10.19 -4.59 -8.46
C THR A 125 8.79 -4.03 -8.29
N ARG A 126 8.32 -3.26 -9.26
CA ARG A 126 7.01 -2.62 -9.24
C ARG A 126 5.87 -3.64 -9.22
N THR A 127 5.99 -4.71 -10.01
CA THR A 127 4.99 -5.79 -10.06
C THR A 127 4.93 -6.56 -8.74
N SER A 128 6.07 -6.88 -8.13
CA SER A 128 6.11 -7.56 -6.82
C SER A 128 5.42 -6.72 -5.74
N VAL A 129 5.78 -5.44 -5.64
CA VAL A 129 5.26 -4.54 -4.59
C VAL A 129 3.75 -4.35 -4.71
N VAL A 130 3.24 -4.09 -5.92
CA VAL A 130 1.78 -3.97 -6.14
C VAL A 130 1.07 -5.30 -5.91
N GLY A 131 1.67 -6.42 -6.32
CA GLY A 131 1.11 -7.76 -6.09
C GLY A 131 1.00 -8.12 -4.61
N ASP A 132 2.03 -7.80 -3.81
CA ASP A 132 2.03 -7.99 -2.36
C ASP A 132 0.98 -7.12 -1.68
N TRP A 133 0.92 -5.85 -2.05
CA TRP A 133 -0.06 -4.92 -1.48
C TRP A 133 -1.51 -5.26 -1.89
N GLY A 134 -1.71 -5.71 -3.12
CA GLY A 134 -3.01 -6.21 -3.59
C GLY A 134 -3.50 -7.48 -2.89
N ARG A 135 -2.60 -8.27 -2.28
CA ARG A 135 -2.96 -9.38 -1.38
C ARG A 135 -3.30 -8.86 0.01
N SER A 136 -2.45 -8.00 0.58
CA SER A 136 -2.63 -7.44 1.92
C SER A 136 -3.91 -6.61 2.05
N SER A 137 -4.41 -6.00 0.98
CA SER A 137 -5.63 -5.18 0.99
C SER A 137 -6.93 -5.98 0.90
N ARG A 138 -6.86 -7.30 0.64
CA ARG A 138 -8.04 -8.18 0.56
C ARG A 138 -8.29 -9.00 1.83
N THR A 139 -7.27 -9.14 2.66
CA THR A 139 -7.30 -9.81 3.97
C THR A 139 -7.63 -8.82 5.06
#